data_AF-A0A7W0KC56-F1
#
_entry.id   AF-A0A7W0KC56-F1
#
_cell.length_a   1.000
_cell.length_b   1.000
_cell.length_c   1.000
_cell.angle_alpha   90.00
_cell.angle_beta   90.00
_cell.angle_gamma   90.00
#
_symmetry.space_group_name_H-M   'P 1'
#
loop_
_entity.id
_entity.type
_entity.pdbx_description
1 polymer ?
#
loop_
_entity_poly.entity_id
_entity_poly.type
_entity_poly.pdbx_seq_one_letter_code
_entity_poly.pdbx_strand_id
1 'polypeptide(L)'
;MTVAEYSSNEVVRLAVERLLEIVGEALSVALKMDPSLQDRFPNLRRAVGLRNRIIHGYDDINDAVIWDIVQTNVPPLARELGVLLDGAPDVEALE
;
A
#
# COMPACT_ATOMS: atom_id res chain seq x y z
N MET A 1 6.89 18.14 -2.30
CA MET A 1 6.05 18.38 -1.12
C MET A 1 6.83 17.98 0.12
N THR A 2 6.91 18.84 1.11
CA THR A 2 7.50 18.57 2.43
C THR A 2 6.46 17.92 3.36
N VAL A 3 6.88 17.37 4.49
CA VAL A 3 5.94 16.86 5.50
C VAL A 3 5.01 17.97 6.02
N ALA A 4 5.49 19.20 6.16
CA ALA A 4 4.67 20.32 6.61
C ALA A 4 3.60 20.69 5.57
N GLU A 5 3.97 20.72 4.28
CA GLU A 5 3.01 20.95 3.19
C GLU A 5 1.97 19.82 3.12
N TYR A 6 2.39 18.57 3.29
CA TYR A 6 1.51 17.41 3.35
C TYR A 6 0.51 17.50 4.52
N SER A 7 1.02 17.68 5.74
CA SER A 7 0.20 17.76 6.96
C SER A 7 -0.78 18.93 6.93
N SER A 8 -0.45 20.02 6.24
CA SER A 8 -1.33 21.18 6.11
C SER A 8 -2.43 21.02 5.04
N ASN A 9 -2.36 19.98 4.21
CA ASN A 9 -3.27 19.79 3.07
C ASN A 9 -4.20 18.60 3.29
N GLU A 10 -5.37 18.87 3.87
CA GLU A 10 -6.37 17.85 4.20
C GLU A 10 -6.76 16.96 3.01
N VAL A 11 -6.99 17.54 1.83
CA VAL A 11 -7.38 16.79 0.63
C VAL A 11 -6.29 15.80 0.23
N VAL A 12 -5.02 16.22 0.28
CA VAL A 12 -3.90 15.34 -0.07
C VAL A 12 -3.74 14.22 0.96
N ARG A 13 -3.87 14.52 2.27
CA ARG A 13 -3.81 13.48 3.31
C ARG A 13 -4.90 12.43 3.12
N LEU A 14 -6.15 12.86 2.97
CA LEU A 14 -7.29 11.97 2.78
C LEU A 14 -7.15 11.14 1.50
N ALA A 15 -6.66 11.74 0.41
CA ALA A 15 -6.39 11.00 -0.82
C ALA A 15 -5.30 9.93 -0.64
N VAL A 16 -4.21 10.27 0.04
CA VAL A 16 -3.12 9.33 0.34
C VAL A 16 -3.61 8.17 1.20
N GLU A 17 -4.29 8.46 2.31
CA GLU A 17 -4.86 7.44 3.19
C GLU A 17 -5.78 6.50 2.40
N ARG A 18 -6.68 7.06 1.59
CA ARG A 18 -7.61 6.27 0.78
C ARG A 18 -6.90 5.38 -0.23
N LEU A 19 -5.84 5.88 -0.87
CA LEU A 19 -5.06 5.09 -1.81
C LEU A 19 -4.30 3.96 -1.12
N LEU A 20 -3.74 4.21 0.07
CA LEU A 20 -3.09 3.18 0.89
C LEU A 20 -4.07 2.09 1.33
N GLU A 21 -5.31 2.46 1.67
CA GLU A 21 -6.37 1.49 1.97
C GLU A 21 -6.71 0.60 0.76
N ILE A 22 -6.90 1.21 -0.42
CA ILE A 22 -7.24 0.48 -1.65
C ILE A 22 -6.15 -0.53 -2.00
N VAL A 23 -4.88 -0.09 -1.97
CA VAL A 23 -3.74 -0.98 -2.22
C VAL A 23 -3.71 -2.10 -1.18
N GLY A 24 -3.85 -1.78 0.11
CA GLY A 24 -3.84 -2.80 1.16
C GLY A 24 -4.98 -3.82 1.04
N GLU A 25 -6.17 -3.40 0.60
CA GLU A 25 -7.28 -4.32 0.33
C GLU A 25 -6.99 -5.24 -0.86
N ALA A 26 -6.50 -4.69 -1.97
CA ALA A 26 -6.14 -5.47 -3.14
C ALA A 26 -5.10 -6.55 -2.81
N LEU A 27 -4.08 -6.19 -2.00
CA LEU A 27 -3.06 -7.13 -1.55
C LEU A 27 -3.60 -8.16 -0.55
N SER A 28 -4.55 -7.78 0.31
CA SER A 28 -5.25 -8.73 1.18
C SER A 28 -5.99 -9.79 0.38
N VAL A 29 -6.67 -9.40 -0.72
CA VAL A 29 -7.33 -10.32 -1.64
C VAL A 29 -6.30 -11.21 -2.35
N ALA A 30 -5.23 -10.62 -2.90
CA ALA A 30 -4.18 -11.38 -3.59
C ALA A 30 -3.54 -12.43 -2.67
N LEU A 31 -3.21 -12.08 -1.43
CA LEU A 31 -2.63 -13.01 -0.45
C LEU A 31 -3.62 -14.10 0.00
N LYS A 32 -4.93 -13.85 -0.05
CA LYS A 32 -5.95 -14.90 0.19
C LYS A 32 -6.03 -15.88 -0.97
N MET A 33 -5.87 -15.39 -2.20
CA MET A 33 -5.90 -16.22 -3.42
C MET A 33 -4.62 -17.04 -3.58
N ASP A 34 -3.47 -16.43 -3.32
CA ASP A 34 -2.16 -17.08 -3.33
C ASP A 34 -1.33 -16.68 -2.10
N PRO A 35 -1.42 -17.49 -1.02
CA PRO A 35 -0.65 -17.26 0.19
C PRO A 35 0.87 -17.35 -0.01
N SER A 36 1.36 -18.00 -1.08
CA SER A 36 2.80 -18.14 -1.33
C SER A 36 3.47 -16.82 -1.74
N LEU A 37 2.68 -15.84 -2.18
CA LEU A 37 3.15 -14.50 -2.50
C LEU A 37 3.82 -13.82 -1.30
N GLN A 38 3.39 -14.11 -0.06
CA GLN A 38 3.98 -13.50 1.13
C GLN A 38 5.41 -13.98 1.40
N ASP A 39 5.76 -15.19 0.94
CA ASP A 39 7.10 -15.76 1.12
C ASP A 39 8.08 -15.10 0.13
N ARG A 40 7.58 -14.76 -1.06
CA ARG A 40 8.34 -14.11 -2.13
C ARG A 40 8.41 -12.59 -1.98
N PHE A 41 7.35 -11.97 -1.44
CA PHE A 41 7.20 -10.52 -1.34
C PHE A 41 6.71 -10.12 0.07
N PRO A 42 7.60 -10.08 1.07
CA PRO A 42 7.21 -9.80 2.46
C PRO A 42 6.58 -8.42 2.68
N ASN A 43 6.85 -7.43 1.81
CA ASN A 43 6.26 -6.11 1.95
C ASN A 43 4.77 -6.08 1.59
N LEU A 44 4.23 -7.07 0.87
CA LEU A 44 2.77 -7.18 0.64
C LEU A 44 2.02 -7.32 1.96
N ARG A 45 2.51 -8.18 2.86
CA ARG A 45 1.92 -8.37 4.19
C ARG A 45 2.00 -7.09 5.04
N ARG A 46 3.09 -6.33 4.91
CA ARG A 46 3.24 -5.04 5.61
C ARG A 46 2.23 -4.02 5.10
N ALA A 47 1.95 -3.98 3.80
CA ALA A 47 0.93 -3.11 3.21
C ALA A 47 -0.48 -3.45 3.71
N VAL A 48 -0.81 -4.74 3.85
CA VAL A 48 -2.07 -5.17 4.49
C VAL A 48 -2.13 -4.71 5.96
N GLY A 49 -1.04 -4.84 6.70
CA GLY A 49 -0.94 -4.35 8.08
C GLY A 49 -1.11 -2.83 8.20
N LEU A 50 -0.55 -2.07 7.26
CA LEU A 50 -0.72 -0.63 7.18
C LEU A 50 -2.19 -0.24 6.98
N ARG A 51 -2.89 -0.89 6.06
CA ARG A 51 -4.33 -0.68 5.84
C ARG A 51 -5.14 -0.90 7.12
N ASN A 52 -4.83 -1.94 7.90
CA ASN A 52 -5.50 -2.17 9.19
C ASN A 52 -5.21 -1.04 10.20
N ARG A 53 -3.99 -0.49 10.20
CA ARG A 53 -3.63 0.63 11.08
C ARG A 53 -4.34 1.92 10.68
N ILE A 54 -4.51 2.20 9.39
CA ILE A 54 -5.24 3.37 8.90
C ILE A 54 -6.74 3.25 9.26
N ILE A 55 -7.38 2.12 8.96
CA ILE A 55 -8.82 1.94 9.19
C ILE A 55 -9.20 1.90 10.68
N HIS A 56 -8.33 1.37 11.56
CA HIS A 56 -8.62 1.25 13.00
C HIS A 56 -8.02 2.36 13.86
N GLY A 57 -7.07 3.12 13.31
CA GLY A 57 -6.32 4.14 14.04
C GLY A 57 -6.70 5.58 13.72
N TYR A 58 -7.76 5.82 12.95
CA TYR A 58 -8.12 7.14 12.39
C TYR A 58 -8.22 8.29 13.41
N ASP A 59 -8.50 7.99 14.68
CA ASP A 59 -8.50 8.98 15.78
C ASP A 59 -7.10 9.41 16.26
N ASP A 60 -6.04 8.65 15.92
CA ASP A 60 -4.63 8.84 16.35
C ASP A 60 -3.63 8.72 15.19
N ILE A 61 -4.08 8.91 13.94
CA ILE A 61 -3.16 8.89 12.80
C ILE A 61 -2.28 10.14 12.84
N ASN A 62 -0.99 9.93 13.07
CA ASN A 62 0.02 10.96 12.93
C ASN A 62 0.41 11.12 11.45
N ASP A 63 0.07 12.27 10.85
CA ASP A 63 0.39 12.59 9.47
C ASP A 63 1.87 12.40 9.11
N ALA A 64 2.79 12.73 10.04
CA ALA A 64 4.21 12.57 9.80
C ALA A 64 4.60 11.09 9.67
N VAL A 65 3.89 10.19 10.35
CA VAL A 65 4.07 8.74 10.23
C VAL A 65 3.54 8.24 8.89
N ILE A 66 2.36 8.69 8.46
CA ILE A 66 1.85 8.33 7.12
C ILE A 66 2.78 8.86 6.03
N TRP A 67 3.26 10.10 6.18
CA TRP A 67 4.19 10.69 5.24
C TRP A 67 5.51 9.91 5.17
N ASP A 68 6.07 9.51 6.31
CA ASP A 68 7.27 8.66 6.35
C ASP A 68 7.03 7.35 5.58
N ILE A 69 5.92 6.66 5.86
CA ILE A 69 5.53 5.42 5.18
C ILE A 69 5.39 5.60 3.66
N VAL A 70 4.78 6.70 3.22
CA VAL A 70 4.68 7.02 1.78
C VAL A 70 6.06 7.16 1.15
N GLN A 71 7.02 7.73 1.87
CA GLN A 71 8.36 7.96 1.35
C GLN A 71 9.24 6.70 1.45
N THR A 72 9.06 5.85 2.46
CA THR A 72 9.98 4.75 2.76
C THR A 72 9.45 3.38 2.36
N ASN A 73 8.14 3.13 2.45
CA ASN A 73 7.55 1.80 2.27
C ASN A 73 6.84 1.63 0.93
N VAL A 74 6.20 2.69 0.41
CA VAL A 74 5.47 2.63 -0.86
C VAL A 74 6.39 2.42 -2.06
N PRO A 75 7.56 3.08 -2.19
CA PRO A 75 8.41 2.88 -3.37
C PRO A 75 8.99 1.46 -3.49
N PRO A 76 9.49 0.81 -2.41
CA PRO A 76 9.85 -0.61 -2.45
C PRO A 76 8.67 -1.52 -2.82
N LEU A 77 7.49 -1.28 -2.25
CA LEU A 77 6.28 -2.05 -2.56
C LEU A 77 5.92 -1.95 -4.06
N ALA A 78 5.95 -0.74 -4.62
CA ALA A 78 5.67 -0.52 -6.04
C ALA A 78 6.65 -1.30 -6.95
N ARG A 79 7.94 -1.38 -6.58
CA ARG A 79 8.92 -2.19 -7.32
C ARG A 79 8.63 -3.68 -7.24
N GLU A 80 8.29 -4.19 -6.05
CA GLU A 80 7.92 -5.60 -5.87
C GLU A 80 6.68 -5.97 -6.69
N LEU A 81 5.68 -5.09 -6.71
CA LEU A 81 4.48 -5.28 -7.52
C LEU A 81 4.79 -5.23 -9.01
N GLY A 82 5.68 -4.34 -9.45
CA GLY A 82 6.16 -4.33 -10.84
C GLY A 82 6.78 -5.67 -11.24
N VAL A 83 7.71 -6.20 -10.43
CA VAL A 83 8.33 -7.51 -10.69
C VAL A 83 7.30 -8.65 -10.72
N LEU A 84 6.30 -8.60 -9.84
CA LEU A 84 5.23 -9.59 -9.80
C LEU A 84 4.36 -9.55 -11.06
N LEU A 85 4.03 -8.35 -11.54
CA LEU A 85 3.19 -8.14 -12.72
C LEU A 85 3.95 -8.43 -14.02
N ASP A 86 5.23 -8.09 -14.12
CA ASP A 86 6.07 -8.39 -15.29
C ASP A 86 6.24 -9.91 -15.51
N GLY A 87 6.15 -10.69 -14.43
CA GLY A 87 6.17 -12.16 -14.47
C GLY A 87 4.79 -12.80 -14.63
N ALA A 88 3.72 -12.01 -14.62
CA ALA A 88 2.36 -12.53 -14.78
C ALA A 88 2.07 -12.76 -16.27
N PRO A 89 1.35 -13.83 -16.63
CA PRO A 89 0.82 -13.96 -17.99
C PRO A 89 -0.11 -12.79 -18.30
N ASP A 90 -0.08 -12.33 -19.55
CA ASP A 90 -0.99 -11.28 -20.01
C ASP A 90 -2.43 -11.69 -19.71
N VAL A 91 -3.19 -10.80 -19.09
CA VAL A 91 -4.56 -11.08 -18.65
C VAL A 91 -5.48 -11.35 -19.87
N GLU A 92 -5.13 -10.78 -21.02
CA GLU A 92 -5.78 -11.00 -22.32
C GLU A 92 -5.46 -12.37 -22.95
N ALA A 93 -4.42 -13.06 -22.49
CA ALA A 93 -4.07 -14.41 -22.97
C ALA A 93 -4.78 -15.54 -22.20
N LEU A 94 -5.64 -15.19 -21.23
CA LEU A 94 -6.39 -16.11 -20.37
C LEU A 94 -7.89 -16.20 -20.73
N GLU A 95 -8.33 -15.50 -21.78
CA GLU A 95 -9.64 -15.64 -22.42
C GLU A 95 -9.59 -16.60 -23.62
#